data_AF-A0A1B6BHA0-F1
#
_entry.id   AF-A0A1B6BHA0-F1
#
_cell.length_a   1.000
_cell.length_b   1.000
_cell.length_c   1.000
_cell.angle_alpha   90.00
_cell.angle_beta   90.00
_cell.angle_gamma   90.00
#
_symmetry.space_group_name_H-M   'P 1'
#
loop_
_entity.id
_entity.type
_entity.pdbx_description
1 polymer ?
#
loop_
_entity_poly.entity_id
_entity_poly.type
_entity_poly.pdbx_seq_one_letter_code
_entity_poly.pdbx_strand_id
1 'polypeptide(L)' 'MLIDTIDGAKASAVIYSIAETAKANNLKPYAYFKYLLEEIPKHMDDKNLSFLDGLLPWSDELPLECKKTNETELPQ' A
#
# COMPACT_ATOMS: atom_id res chain seq x y z
N MET A 1 -24.25 -0.47 -1.40
CA MET A 1 -23.35 -1.53 -1.91
C MET A 1 -22.36 -0.89 -2.86
N LEU A 2 -21.06 -1.01 -2.58
CA LEU A 2 -19.98 -0.40 -3.38
C LEU A 2 -19.71 -1.14 -4.70
N ILE A 3 -20.49 -2.17 -5.05
CA ILE A 3 -20.21 -3.05 -6.20
C ILE A 3 -21.32 -3.11 -7.26
N ASP A 4 -22.45 -2.44 -7.03
CA ASP A 4 -23.60 -2.46 -7.96
C ASP A 4 -23.44 -1.47 -9.13
N THR A 5 -22.30 -0.78 -9.22
CA THR A 5 -21.97 0.15 -10.30
C THR A 5 -20.65 -0.23 -10.95
N ILE A 6 -20.52 0.06 -12.25
CA ILE A 6 -19.28 -0.19 -13.01
C ILE A 6 -18.08 0.48 -12.33
N ASP A 7 -18.25 1.70 -11.84
CA ASP A 7 -17.17 2.45 -11.18
C ASP A 7 -16.83 1.88 -9.80
N GLY A 8 -17.83 1.39 -9.06
CA GLY A 8 -17.62 0.71 -7.78
C GLY A 8 -16.87 -0.62 -7.94
N ALA A 9 -17.18 -1.41 -8.96
CA ALA A 9 -16.45 -2.62 -9.30
C ALA A 9 -15.00 -2.33 -9.70
N LYS A 10 -14.76 -1.28 -10.51
CA LYS A 10 -13.40 -0.84 -10.87
C LYS A 10 -12.59 -0.41 -9.66
N ALA A 11 -13.16 0.45 -8.80
CA ALA A 11 -12.50 0.90 -7.58
C ALA A 11 -12.15 -0.30 -6.67
N SER A 12 -13.08 -1.24 -6.52
CA SER A 12 -12.86 -2.48 -5.76
C SER A 12 -11.71 -3.30 -6.34
N ALA A 13 -11.68 -3.50 -7.66
CA ALA A 13 -10.60 -4.23 -8.33
C ALA A 13 -9.22 -3.58 -8.13
N VAL A 14 -9.15 -2.24 -8.13
CA VAL A 14 -7.92 -1.49 -7.83
C VAL A 14 -7.47 -1.73 -6.39
N ILE A 15 -8.37 -1.61 -5.41
CA ILE A 15 -8.06 -1.87 -3.99
C ILE A 15 -7.56 -3.30 -3.81
N TYR A 16 -8.23 -4.29 -4.40
CA TYR A 16 -7.77 -5.68 -4.35
C TYR A 16 -6.38 -5.85 -4.96
N SER A 17 -6.12 -5.25 -6.12
CA SER A 17 -4.82 -5.34 -6.79
C SER A 17 -3.68 -4.79 -5.93
N ILE A 18 -3.90 -3.64 -5.27
CA ILE A 18 -2.91 -3.05 -4.36
C ILE A 18 -2.71 -3.95 -3.14
N ALA A 19 -3.78 -4.50 -2.56
CA ALA A 19 -3.71 -5.40 -1.41
C ALA A 19 -2.89 -6.67 -1.73
N GLU A 20 -3.15 -7.31 -2.87
CA GLU A 20 -2.40 -8.48 -3.32
C GLU A 20 -0.92 -8.15 -3.58
N THR A 21 -0.65 -7.01 -4.22
CA THR A 21 0.72 -6.55 -4.48
C THR A 21 1.48 -6.29 -3.18
N ALA A 22 0.84 -5.66 -2.19
CA ALA A 22 1.43 -5.44 -0.87
C ALA A 22 1.76 -6.77 -0.18
N LYS A 23 0.86 -7.75 -0.23
CA LYS A 23 1.11 -9.10 0.32
C LYS A 23 2.29 -9.79 -0.36
N ALA A 24 2.37 -9.71 -1.69
CA ALA A 24 3.45 -10.29 -2.47
C ALA A 24 4.83 -9.68 -2.16
N ASN A 25 4.87 -8.43 -1.69
CA ASN A 25 6.09 -7.73 -1.27
C ASN A 25 6.32 -7.76 0.26
N ASN A 26 5.75 -8.74 0.97
CA ASN A 26 5.90 -8.90 2.42
C ASN A 26 5.46 -7.70 3.26
N LEU A 27 4.47 -6.94 2.79
CA LEU A 27 3.87 -5.85 3.54
C LEU A 27 2.58 -6.29 4.24
N LYS A 28 2.24 -5.60 5.34
CA LYS A 28 0.95 -5.66 6.03
C LYS A 28 -0.03 -4.77 5.27
N PRO A 29 -1.04 -5.32 4.54
CA PRO A 29 -1.86 -4.52 3.62
C PRO A 29 -2.57 -3.36 4.31
N TYR A 30 -3.12 -3.58 5.51
CA TYR A 30 -3.80 -2.53 6.26
C TYR A 30 -2.89 -1.34 6.59
N ALA A 31 -1.69 -1.60 7.14
CA ALA A 31 -0.73 -0.56 7.48
C ALA A 31 -0.26 0.18 6.21
N TYR A 32 -0.01 -0.57 5.13
CA TYR A 32 0.39 0.01 3.85
C TYR A 32 -0.70 0.91 3.26
N PHE A 33 -1.97 0.48 3.24
CA PHE A 33 -3.08 1.35 2.80
C PHE A 33 -3.24 2.58 3.66
N LYS A 34 -3.12 2.45 4.99
CA LYS A 34 -3.18 3.58 5.90
C LYS A 34 -2.10 4.61 5.53
N TYR A 35 -0.85 4.16 5.38
CA TYR A 35 0.26 5.01 4.98
C TYR A 35 0.03 5.69 3.63
N LEU A 36 -0.39 4.94 2.59
CA LEU A 36 -0.70 5.51 1.28
C LEU A 36 -1.79 6.59 1.35
N LEU A 37 -2.87 6.32 2.08
CA LEU A 37 -4.00 7.25 2.24
C LEU A 37 -3.65 8.46 3.11
N GLU A 38 -2.57 8.40 3.90
CA GLU A 38 -2.04 9.53 4.68
C GLU A 38 -1.02 10.35 3.88
N GLU A 39 -0.14 9.71 3.10
CA GLU A 39 0.92 10.41 2.35
C GLU A 39 0.44 11.00 1.02
N ILE A 40 -0.36 10.28 0.22
CA ILE A 40 -0.78 10.75 -1.10
C ILE A 40 -1.48 12.13 -1.03
N PRO A 41 -2.39 12.39 -0.08
CA PRO A 41 -3.03 13.71 0.05
C PRO A 41 -2.06 14.87 0.28
N LYS A 42 -0.88 14.62 0.90
CA LYS A 42 0.13 15.66 1.16
C LYS A 42 0.82 16.16 -0.10
N HIS A 43 0.76 15.38 -1.17
CA HIS A 43 1.41 15.64 -2.46
C HIS A 43 0.41 15.95 -3.58
N MET A 44 -0.87 16.20 -3.27
CA MET A 44 -1.90 16.43 -4.30
C MET A 44 -1.66 17.69 -5.15
N ASP A 45 -0.97 18.68 -4.59
CA ASP A 45 -0.62 19.92 -5.29
C ASP A 45 0.75 19.83 -6.00
N ASP A 46 1.48 18.73 -5.81
CA ASP A 46 2.79 18.53 -6.42
C ASP A 46 2.63 18.27 -7.91
N LYS A 47 3.38 19.00 -8.73
CA LYS A 47 3.44 18.79 -10.19
C LYS A 47 4.32 17.60 -10.57
N ASN A 48 5.13 17.12 -9.63
CA ASN A 48 6.05 16.01 -9.83
C ASN A 48 5.55 14.79 -9.05
N LEU A 49 5.52 13.64 -9.73
CA LEU A 49 5.07 12.37 -9.16
C LEU A 49 6.22 11.49 -8.64
N SER A 50 7.45 11.99 -8.61
CA SER A 50 8.61 11.23 -8.13
C SER A 50 8.48 10.76 -6.67
N PHE A 51 7.63 11.41 -5.87
CA PHE A 51 7.34 10.94 -4.50
C PHE A 51 6.69 9.55 -4.49
N LEU A 52 6.02 9.15 -5.58
CA LEU A 52 5.40 7.82 -5.70
C LEU A 52 6.43 6.71 -5.61
N ASP A 53 7.68 6.93 -6.05
CA ASP A 53 8.74 5.93 -6.00
C ASP A 53 8.99 5.45 -4.56
N GLY A 54 8.93 6.40 -3.60
CA GLY A 54 9.03 6.11 -2.17
C GLY A 54 7.84 5.35 -1.59
N LEU A 55 6.68 5.41 -2.26
CA LEU A 55 5.43 4.75 -1.85
C LEU A 55 5.24 3.35 -2.44
N LEU A 56 6.06 2.95 -3.41
CA LEU A 56 5.95 1.64 -4.07
C LEU A 56 6.16 0.50 -3.07
N PRO A 57 5.52 -0.67 -3.27
CA PRO A 57 5.53 -1.74 -2.29
C PRO A 57 6.90 -2.42 -2.10
N TRP A 58 7.86 -2.15 -2.99
CA TRP A 58 9.26 -2.56 -2.89
C TRP A 58 10.20 -1.43 -2.47
N SER A 59 9.67 -0.25 -2.12
CA SER A 59 10.49 0.88 -1.68
C SER A 59 11.09 0.62 -0.30
N ASP A 60 12.38 0.93 -0.17
CA ASP A 60 13.09 0.89 1.11
C ASP A 60 12.64 2.00 2.07
N GLU A 61 12.04 3.07 1.54
CA GLU A 61 11.57 4.25 2.28
C GLU A 61 10.28 3.97 3.07
N LEU A 62 9.63 2.82 2.84
CA LEU A 62 8.41 2.47 3.54
C LEU A 62 8.63 2.31 5.06
N PRO A 63 7.68 2.80 5.89
CA PRO A 63 7.75 2.64 7.33
C PRO A 63 7.87 1.18 7.77
N LEU A 64 8.62 0.93 8.85
CA LEU A 64 8.79 -0.42 9.42
C LEU A 64 7.46 -1.06 9.83
N GLU A 65 6.48 -0.25 10.25
CA GLU A 65 5.13 -0.72 10.57
C GLU A 65 4.44 -1.39 9.38
N CYS A 66 4.74 -0.97 8.15
CA CYS A 66 4.21 -1.56 6.92
C CYS A 66 4.85 -2.91 6.62
N LYS A 67 6.09 -3.15 7.04
CA LYS A 67 6.83 -4.39 6.76
C LYS A 67 6.32 -5.52 7.67
N LYS A 68 6.17 -6.73 7.13
CA LYS A 68 5.98 -7.93 7.95
C LYS A 68 7.31 -8.28 8.59
N THR A 69 7.34 -8.35 9.92
CA THR A 69 8.42 -9.04 10.64
C THR A 69 8.21 -10.54 10.44
N ASN A 70 9.20 -11.23 9.90
CA ASN A 70 9.20 -12.68 9.92
C ASN A 70 9.51 -13.09 11.37
N GLU A 71 8.51 -13.55 12.12
CA GLU A 71 8.73 -14.31 13.35
C GLU A 71 9.26 -15.70 12.96
N THR A 72 10.54 -15.73 12.62
CA THR A 72 11.44 -16.88 12.42
C THR A 72 12.78 -16.17 12.27
N GLU A 73 13.61 -16.02 13.29
CA GLU A 73 14.18 -17.06 14.13
C GLU A 73 14.48 -16.49 15.54
N LEU A 74 13.86 -17.05 16.58
CA LEU A 74 14.47 -17.03 17.91
C LEU A 74 15.28 -18.33 18.02
N PRO A 75 16.62 -18.30 18.13
CA PRO A 75 17.38 -19.52 18.36
C PRO A 75 17.31 -19.95 19.83
N GLN A 76 16.97 -21.24 19.98
CA GLN A 76 16.96 -22.13 21.15
C GLN A 76 15.67 -22.15 21.98
#